data_AF-A0A1Y4CW33-F1
#
_entry.id   AF-A0A1Y4CW33-F1
#
_cell.length_a   1.000
_cell.length_b   1.000
_cell.length_c   1.000
_cell.angle_alpha   90.00
_cell.angle_beta   90.00
_cell.angle_gamma   90.00
#
_symmetry.space_group_name_H-M   'P 1'
#
loop_
_entity.id
_entity.type
_entity.pdbx_description
1 polymer ?
#
loop_
_entity_poly.entity_id
_entity_poly.type
_entity_poly.pdbx_seq_one_letter_code
_entity_poly.pdbx_strand_id
1 'polypeptide(L)'
;MSGCCDVIRQCVFMCFFIIPIPIGAYTIHNGSSAVVALVSYTVLSFLVPWAYLGSAEARFGPEQRKISRAAFVVMWLAVAAAFVVFSACMGDIWKSSSFWEWPTVGRDIVFIVGMYGKVCVTLLLAYGLACLTGSDTAKGGSL
;
A
#
# COMPACT_ATOMS: atom_id res chain seq x y z
N MET A 1 -17.01 -3.16 15.21
CA MET A 1 -15.71 -3.71 14.75
C MET A 1 -14.63 -2.66 15.01
N SER A 2 -13.36 -3.06 15.13
CA SER A 2 -12.24 -2.12 15.34
C SER A 2 -11.87 -1.39 14.05
N GLY A 3 -11.39 -0.15 14.17
CA GLY A 3 -11.03 0.68 13.00
C GLY A 3 -10.01 0.02 12.07
N CYS A 4 -9.04 -0.73 12.60
CA CYS A 4 -8.06 -1.44 11.78
C CYS A 4 -8.67 -2.56 10.92
N CYS A 5 -9.71 -3.26 11.38
CA CYS A 5 -10.44 -4.23 10.54
C CYS A 5 -11.20 -3.52 9.41
N ASP A 6 -11.69 -2.31 9.69
CA ASP A 6 -12.29 -1.43 8.69
C ASP A 6 -11.24 -0.96 7.68
N VAL A 7 -10.02 -0.56 8.11
CA VAL A 7 -8.88 -0.26 7.23
C VAL A 7 -8.52 -1.43 6.33
N ILE A 8 -8.51 -2.65 6.86
CA ILE A 8 -8.23 -3.83 6.06
C ILE A 8 -9.36 -4.03 5.02
N ARG A 9 -10.64 -3.86 5.39
CA ARG A 9 -11.78 -3.98 4.44
C ARG A 9 -11.80 -2.86 3.39
N GLN A 10 -11.58 -1.61 3.81
CA GLN A 10 -11.37 -0.39 3.02
C GLN A 10 -10.23 -0.62 2.00
N CYS A 11 -9.19 -1.36 2.38
CA CYS A 11 -8.07 -1.74 1.52
C CYS A 11 -8.36 -2.94 0.58
N VAL A 12 -9.00 -4.02 1.05
CA VAL A 12 -9.31 -5.23 0.23
C VAL A 12 -10.01 -4.81 -1.07
N PHE A 13 -11.01 -3.94 -0.95
CA PHE A 13 -11.81 -3.47 -2.07
C PHE A 13 -11.00 -2.62 -3.07
N MET A 14 -10.06 -1.79 -2.61
CA MET A 14 -9.16 -1.05 -3.49
C MET A 14 -8.14 -1.97 -4.19
N CYS A 15 -7.59 -2.95 -3.47
CA CYS A 15 -6.65 -3.92 -4.03
C CYS A 15 -7.22 -4.68 -5.23
N PHE A 16 -8.54 -4.93 -5.26
CA PHE A 16 -9.23 -5.53 -6.40
C PHE A 16 -9.09 -4.71 -7.70
N PHE A 17 -8.97 -3.38 -7.63
CA PHE A 17 -8.74 -2.52 -8.79
C PHE A 17 -7.24 -2.26 -9.08
N ILE A 18 -6.38 -2.42 -8.07
CA ILE A 18 -4.94 -2.16 -8.16
C ILE A 18 -4.16 -3.36 -8.72
N ILE A 19 -4.56 -4.60 -8.39
CA ILE A 19 -3.73 -5.81 -8.56
C ILE A 19 -3.94 -6.57 -9.89
N PRO A 20 -5.15 -6.70 -10.47
CA PRO A 20 -5.33 -7.45 -11.71
C PRO A 20 -4.59 -6.87 -12.93
N ILE A 21 -4.44 -5.54 -12.98
CA ILE A 21 -3.75 -4.83 -14.08
C ILE A 21 -2.25 -5.18 -14.13
N PRO A 22 -1.46 -5.04 -13.05
CA PRO A 22 -0.05 -5.45 -13.06
C PRO A 22 0.15 -6.96 -13.17
N ILE A 23 -0.77 -7.81 -12.69
CA ILE A 23 -0.73 -9.26 -12.98
C ILE A 23 -0.87 -9.50 -14.49
N GLY A 24 -1.91 -8.94 -15.11
CA GLY A 24 -2.18 -9.12 -16.55
C GLY A 24 -1.04 -8.59 -17.43
N ALA A 25 -0.35 -7.53 -17.00
CA ALA A 25 0.90 -7.10 -17.62
C ALA A 25 2.01 -8.14 -17.42
N TYR A 26 2.29 -8.55 -16.17
CA TYR A 26 3.39 -9.47 -15.85
C TYR A 26 3.29 -10.84 -16.54
N THR A 27 2.08 -11.37 -16.72
CA THR A 27 1.84 -12.64 -17.43
C THR A 27 2.21 -12.61 -18.91
N ILE A 28 2.35 -11.43 -19.52
CA ILE A 28 2.89 -11.27 -20.89
C ILE A 28 4.42 -11.36 -20.78
N HIS A 29 4.97 -12.58 -20.68
CA HIS A 29 6.41 -12.82 -20.42
C HIS A 29 7.36 -12.19 -21.46
N ASN A 30 7.72 -10.93 -21.22
CA ASN A 30 8.65 -10.11 -21.99
C ASN A 30 9.26 -9.06 -21.05
N GLY A 31 10.52 -8.67 -21.26
CA GLY A 31 11.26 -7.77 -20.36
C GLY A 31 10.59 -6.41 -20.15
N SER A 32 9.93 -5.88 -21.20
CA SER A 32 9.13 -4.65 -21.13
C SER A 32 7.93 -4.78 -20.18
N SER A 33 7.26 -5.94 -20.18
CA SER A 33 6.03 -6.15 -19.41
C SER A 33 6.24 -6.13 -17.90
N ALA A 34 7.41 -6.56 -17.42
CA ALA A 34 7.80 -6.43 -16.01
C ALA A 34 7.90 -4.95 -15.57
N VAL A 35 8.38 -4.08 -16.46
CA VAL A 35 8.40 -2.62 -16.23
C VAL A 35 6.98 -2.05 -16.26
N VAL A 36 6.13 -2.47 -17.20
CA VAL A 36 4.71 -2.07 -17.26
C VAL A 36 3.95 -2.50 -16.00
N ALA A 37 4.20 -3.71 -15.49
CA ALA A 37 3.63 -4.18 -14.22
C ALA A 37 4.07 -3.31 -13.04
N LEU A 38 5.37 -3.02 -12.92
CA LEU A 38 5.90 -2.16 -11.84
C LEU A 38 5.34 -0.73 -11.92
N VAL A 39 5.29 -0.12 -13.10
CA VAL A 39 4.78 1.24 -13.30
C VAL A 39 3.28 1.32 -13.03
N SER A 40 2.48 0.41 -13.61
CA SER A 40 1.03 0.39 -13.39
C SER A 40 0.67 0.13 -11.92
N TYR A 41 1.32 -0.83 -11.27
CA TYR A 41 1.15 -1.05 -9.83
C TYR A 41 1.52 0.19 -9.00
N THR A 42 2.64 0.85 -9.31
CA THR A 42 3.08 2.05 -8.59
C THR A 42 2.03 3.16 -8.71
N VAL A 43 1.58 3.47 -9.93
CA VAL A 43 0.57 4.50 -10.22
C VAL A 43 -0.78 4.16 -9.57
N LEU A 44 -1.26 2.92 -9.71
CA LEU A 44 -2.55 2.49 -9.13
C LEU A 44 -2.51 2.48 -7.59
N SER A 45 -1.41 2.04 -6.99
CA SER A 45 -1.20 2.04 -5.52
C SER A 45 -1.17 3.45 -4.91
N PHE A 46 -0.99 4.48 -5.74
CA PHE A 46 -1.10 5.88 -5.34
C PHE A 46 -2.48 6.45 -5.67
N LEU A 47 -2.91 6.38 -6.93
CA LEU A 47 -4.12 7.05 -7.42
C LEU A 47 -5.40 6.48 -6.81
N VAL A 48 -5.53 5.15 -6.67
CA VAL A 48 -6.78 4.55 -6.16
C VAL A 48 -7.02 4.94 -4.70
N PRO A 49 -6.05 4.80 -3.75
CA PRO A 49 -6.26 5.27 -2.39
C PRO A 49 -6.34 6.80 -2.27
N TRP A 50 -5.58 7.58 -3.06
CA TRP A 50 -5.68 9.05 -3.07
C TRP A 50 -7.07 9.53 -3.51
N ALA A 51 -7.65 8.93 -4.56
CA ALA A 51 -8.99 9.22 -5.02
C ALA A 51 -10.05 8.78 -4.01
N TYR A 52 -9.90 7.58 -3.41
CA TYR A 52 -10.82 7.09 -2.39
C TYR A 52 -10.82 8.01 -1.15
N LEU A 53 -9.65 8.39 -0.64
CA LEU A 53 -9.47 9.39 0.42
C LEU A 53 -9.95 10.81 0.02
N GLY A 54 -10.27 11.01 -1.25
CA GLY A 54 -10.93 12.21 -1.75
C GLY A 54 -12.45 12.17 -1.69
N SER A 55 -13.07 11.03 -1.46
CA SER A 55 -14.53 10.84 -1.39
C SER A 55 -15.11 11.23 -0.02
N ALA A 56 -16.43 11.45 0.03
CA ALA A 56 -17.15 11.67 1.29
C ALA A 56 -17.25 10.40 2.16
N GLU A 57 -17.17 9.22 1.52
CA GLU A 57 -17.17 7.87 2.11
C GLU A 57 -15.88 7.54 2.87
N ALA A 58 -14.80 8.33 2.74
CA ALA A 58 -13.53 8.11 3.43
C ALA A 58 -13.59 8.44 4.94
N ARG A 59 -14.43 7.72 5.68
CA ARG A 59 -14.65 7.78 7.12
C ARG A 59 -14.46 6.40 7.75
N PHE A 60 -13.22 6.01 8.00
CA PHE A 60 -12.90 4.70 8.54
C PHE A 60 -13.10 4.67 10.07
N GLY A 61 -13.72 3.62 10.61
CA GLY A 61 -13.85 3.42 12.07
C GLY A 61 -14.92 4.28 12.77
N PRO A 62 -15.15 4.03 14.09
CA PRO A 62 -16.33 4.53 14.81
C PRO A 62 -16.33 6.05 15.01
N GLU A 63 -15.17 6.70 15.11
CA GLU A 63 -15.07 8.17 15.23
C GLU A 63 -15.25 8.90 13.89
N GLN A 64 -15.49 8.19 12.78
CA GLN A 64 -15.69 8.79 11.44
C GLN A 64 -14.51 9.67 10.97
N ARG A 65 -13.31 9.46 11.53
CA ARG A 65 -12.11 10.27 11.29
C ARG A 65 -11.66 10.18 9.83
N LYS A 66 -11.45 11.35 9.21
CA LYS A 66 -10.90 11.46 7.85
C LYS A 66 -9.37 11.43 7.89
N ILE A 67 -8.76 10.47 7.21
CA ILE A 67 -7.32 10.51 6.92
C ILE A 67 -7.07 11.65 5.92
N SER A 68 -6.15 12.57 6.20
CA SER A 68 -5.85 13.64 5.25
C SER A 68 -5.09 13.09 4.04
N ARG A 69 -5.40 13.60 2.85
CA ARG A 69 -4.70 13.19 1.61
C ARG A 69 -3.19 13.42 1.70
N ALA A 70 -2.76 14.48 2.39
CA ALA A 70 -1.35 14.79 2.63
C ALA A 70 -0.66 13.75 3.55
N ALA A 71 -1.35 13.29 4.60
CA ALA A 71 -0.83 12.22 5.47
C ALA A 71 -0.62 10.91 4.68
N PHE A 72 -1.54 10.59 3.76
CA PHE A 72 -1.35 9.46 2.84
C PHE A 72 -0.16 9.65 1.89
N VAL A 73 0.04 10.83 1.29
CA VAL A 73 1.24 11.13 0.46
C VAL A 73 2.52 10.92 1.26
N VAL A 74 2.60 11.46 2.48
CA VAL A 74 3.80 11.34 3.33
C VAL A 74 4.08 9.87 3.66
N MET A 75 3.07 9.08 4.05
CA MET A 75 3.28 7.66 4.36
C MET A 75 3.52 6.80 3.11
N TRP A 76 2.93 7.15 1.95
CA TRP A 76 3.21 6.47 0.68
C TRP A 76 4.66 6.73 0.23
N LEU A 77 5.15 7.96 0.34
CA LEU A 77 6.55 8.31 0.07
C LEU A 77 7.50 7.63 1.05
N ALA A 78 7.17 7.59 2.35
CA ALA A 78 7.97 6.89 3.35
C ALA A 78 8.06 5.38 3.08
N VAL A 79 6.94 4.72 2.73
CA VAL A 79 6.92 3.30 2.36
C VAL A 79 7.63 3.04 1.03
N ALA A 80 7.52 3.95 0.05
CA ALA A 80 8.26 3.84 -1.22
C ALA A 80 9.78 3.98 -1.01
N ALA A 81 10.21 4.97 -0.22
CA ALA A 81 11.62 5.15 0.14
C ALA A 81 12.16 3.96 0.94
N ALA A 82 11.41 3.47 1.93
CA ALA A 82 11.77 2.28 2.68
C ALA A 82 11.88 1.03 1.79
N PHE A 83 10.99 0.87 0.80
CA PHE A 83 11.07 -0.23 -0.17
C PHE A 83 12.30 -0.11 -1.07
N VAL A 84 12.65 1.10 -1.56
CA VAL A 84 13.87 1.33 -2.35
C VAL A 84 15.14 1.05 -1.53
N VAL A 85 15.21 1.54 -0.29
CA VAL A 85 16.34 1.27 0.62
C VAL A 85 16.45 -0.21 0.94
N PHE A 86 15.33 -0.89 1.24
CA PHE A 86 15.30 -2.34 1.45
C PHE A 86 15.78 -3.11 0.20
N SER A 87 15.31 -2.74 -1.00
CA SER A 87 15.75 -3.36 -2.25
C SER A 87 17.22 -3.11 -2.58
N ALA A 88 17.79 -1.99 -2.13
CA ALA A 88 19.22 -1.71 -2.25
C ALA A 88 20.03 -2.56 -1.25
N CYS A 89 19.70 -2.51 0.04
CA CYS A 89 20.44 -3.21 1.10
C CYS A 89 20.32 -4.75 1.04
N MET A 90 19.14 -5.26 0.69
CA MET A 90 18.89 -6.70 0.55
C MET A 90 19.14 -7.20 -0.88
N GLY A 91 19.56 -6.32 -1.81
CA GLY A 91 19.60 -6.62 -3.25
C GLY A 91 20.44 -7.84 -3.60
N ASP A 92 21.59 -8.04 -2.94
CA ASP A 92 22.48 -9.18 -3.22
C ASP A 92 22.04 -10.47 -2.50
N ILE A 93 21.51 -10.36 -1.27
CA ILE A 93 20.88 -11.48 -0.55
C ILE A 93 19.66 -11.99 -1.33
N TRP A 94 18.88 -11.08 -1.91
CA TRP A 94 17.69 -11.39 -2.71
C TRP A 94 18.05 -12.06 -4.04
N LYS A 95 19.10 -11.61 -4.74
CA LYS A 95 19.63 -12.28 -5.95
C LYS A 95 20.09 -13.71 -5.65
N SER A 96 20.72 -13.93 -4.50
CA SER A 96 21.25 -15.23 -4.06
C SER A 96 20.22 -16.14 -3.38
N SER A 97 18.93 -15.78 -3.39
CA SER A 97 17.88 -16.54 -2.72
C SER A 97 17.28 -17.64 -3.61
N SER A 98 17.10 -18.84 -3.06
CA SER A 98 16.31 -19.93 -3.67
C SER A 98 14.85 -19.57 -3.94
N PHE A 99 14.37 -18.38 -3.54
CA PHE A 99 13.12 -17.81 -4.04
C PHE A 99 13.07 -17.75 -5.58
N TRP A 100 14.20 -17.56 -6.26
CA TRP A 100 14.23 -17.59 -7.73
C TRP A 100 14.05 -18.99 -8.32
N GLU A 101 14.44 -20.02 -7.59
CA GLU A 101 14.32 -21.44 -7.98
C GLU A 101 12.89 -21.98 -7.80
N TRP A 102 12.01 -21.25 -7.08
CA TRP A 102 10.62 -21.64 -6.89
C TRP A 102 9.83 -21.68 -8.22
N PRO A 103 8.80 -22.55 -8.32
CA PRO A 103 7.92 -22.56 -9.48
C PRO A 103 7.25 -21.19 -9.68
N THR A 104 7.01 -20.79 -10.93
CA THR A 104 6.50 -19.45 -11.29
C THR A 104 5.27 -19.05 -10.49
N VAL A 105 4.28 -19.95 -10.37
CA VAL A 105 3.06 -19.75 -9.56
C VAL A 105 3.36 -19.39 -8.09
N GLY A 106 4.41 -19.99 -7.50
CA GLY A 106 4.82 -19.69 -6.13
C GLY A 106 5.44 -18.30 -5.98
N ARG A 107 6.26 -17.86 -6.96
CA ARG A 107 6.81 -16.50 -6.98
C ARG A 107 5.71 -15.46 -7.20
N ASP A 108 4.77 -15.74 -8.11
CA ASP A 108 3.65 -14.85 -8.42
C ASP A 108 2.73 -14.65 -7.21
N ILE A 109 2.43 -15.71 -6.44
CA ILE A 109 1.68 -15.61 -5.18
C ILE A 109 2.40 -14.71 -4.17
N VAL A 110 3.74 -14.86 -4.02
CA VAL A 110 4.53 -14.00 -3.11
C VAL A 110 4.53 -12.55 -3.58
N PHE A 111 4.63 -12.28 -4.88
CA PHE A 111 4.52 -10.92 -5.41
C PHE A 111 3.12 -10.33 -5.18
N ILE A 112 2.04 -11.12 -5.34
CA ILE A 112 0.67 -10.68 -5.05
C ILE A 112 0.50 -10.34 -3.56
N VAL A 113 0.96 -11.20 -2.67
CA VAL A 113 0.92 -10.96 -1.21
C VAL A 113 1.76 -9.73 -0.82
N GLY A 114 2.93 -9.54 -1.43
CA GLY A 114 3.76 -8.35 -1.23
C GLY A 114 3.12 -7.05 -1.75
N MET A 115 2.54 -7.07 -2.95
CA MET A 115 1.80 -5.95 -3.53
C MET A 115 0.60 -5.56 -2.66
N TYR A 116 -0.13 -6.55 -2.15
CA TYR A 116 -1.26 -6.35 -1.23
C TYR A 116 -0.78 -5.79 0.13
N GLY A 117 0.27 -6.40 0.69
CA GLY A 117 0.88 -5.99 1.95
C GLY A 117 1.34 -4.54 1.95
N LYS A 118 2.01 -4.06 0.88
CA LYS A 118 2.47 -2.67 0.79
C LYS A 118 1.31 -1.66 0.84
N VAL A 119 0.19 -1.93 0.15
CA VAL A 119 -0.99 -1.04 0.17
C VAL A 119 -1.64 -1.05 1.56
N CYS A 120 -1.86 -2.24 2.15
CA CYS A 120 -2.38 -2.39 3.51
C CYS A 120 -1.53 -1.63 4.54
N VAL A 121 -0.20 -1.81 4.52
CA VAL A 121 0.73 -1.14 5.44
C VAL A 121 0.70 0.38 5.24
N THR A 122 0.64 0.86 3.99
CA THR A 122 0.58 2.31 3.70
C THR A 122 -0.69 2.93 4.29
N LEU A 123 -1.85 2.27 4.14
CA LEU A 123 -3.13 2.75 4.68
C LEU A 123 -3.21 2.63 6.21
N LEU A 124 -2.69 1.55 6.80
CA LEU A 124 -2.61 1.39 8.26
C LEU A 124 -1.67 2.43 8.90
N LEU A 125 -0.54 2.74 8.27
CA LEU A 125 0.36 3.80 8.71
C LEU A 125 -0.26 5.20 8.59
N ALA A 126 -0.95 5.49 7.48
CA ALA A 126 -1.66 6.76 7.31
C ALA A 126 -2.81 6.94 8.31
N TYR A 127 -3.54 5.85 8.62
CA TYR A 127 -4.55 5.82 9.69
C TYR A 127 -3.92 6.04 11.07
N GLY A 128 -2.83 5.33 11.39
CA GLY A 128 -2.10 5.49 12.65
C GLY A 128 -1.56 6.91 12.87
N LEU A 129 -0.98 7.52 11.83
CA LEU A 129 -0.51 8.91 11.88
C LEU A 129 -1.66 9.91 12.11
N ALA A 130 -2.83 9.66 11.50
CA ALA A 130 -4.04 10.45 11.73
C ALA A 130 -4.63 10.27 13.14
N CYS A 131 -4.55 9.07 13.72
CA CYS A 131 -4.92 8.84 15.12
C CYS A 131 -3.98 9.57 16.09
N LEU A 132 -2.67 9.61 15.83
CA LEU A 132 -1.70 10.34 16.65
C LEU A 132 -1.95 11.86 16.60
N THR A 133 -1.89 12.46 15.40
CA THR A 133 -2.11 13.93 15.24
C THR A 133 -3.51 14.38 15.63
N GLY A 134 -4.52 13.53 15.48
CA GLY A 134 -5.88 13.77 15.97
C GLY A 134 -6.05 13.66 17.49
N SER A 135 -5.03 13.16 18.23
CA SER A 135 -5.05 13.07 19.69
C SER A 135 -4.39 14.28 20.35
N ASP A 136 -3.39 14.90 19.73
CA ASP A 136 -2.76 16.13 20.23
C ASP A 136 -3.74 17.31 20.31
N THR A 137 -4.65 17.41 19.34
CA THR A 137 -5.69 18.44 19.30
C THR A 137 -6.68 18.35 20.46
N ALA A 138 -6.80 17.20 21.13
CA ALA A 138 -7.67 17.02 22.29
C ALA A 138 -7.06 17.52 23.62
N LYS A 139 -5.75 17.83 23.66
CA LYS A 139 -5.07 18.34 24.88
C LYS A 139 -4.83 19.85 24.91
N GLY A 140 -5.09 20.56 23.81
CA GLY A 140 -4.96 22.03 23.75
C GLY A 140 -6.19 22.82 24.18
N GLY A 141 -7.26 22.14 24.64
CA GLY A 141 -8.61 22.70 24.79
C GLY A 141 -9.07 23.03 26.21
N SER A 142 -8.16 23.34 27.15
CA SER A 142 -8.51 23.75 28.52
C SER A 142 -7.66 24.92 29.00
N LEU A 143 -8.18 26.13 28.77
CA LEU A 143 -7.74 27.42 29.30
C LEU A 143 -8.99 28.27 29.60
#